data_AF-A0A0A1X2Z0-F1
#
_entry.id   AF-A0A0A1X2Z0-F1
#
_cell.length_a   1.000
_cell.length_b   1.000
_cell.length_c   1.000
_cell.angle_alpha   90.00
_cell.angle_beta   90.00
_cell.angle_gamma   90.00
#
_symmetry.space_group_name_H-M   'P 1'
#
loop_
_entity.id
_entity.type
_entity.pdbx_description
1 polymer ?
#
loop_
_entity_poly.entity_id
_entity_poly.type
_entity_poly.pdbx_seq_one_letter_code
_entity_poly.pdbx_strand_id
1 'polypeptide(L)'
;MSELPATASTLHIQTRQRSEQVVNIELIGRISHQITGAKLPSKKQVLQLLFYNIRFVYRQLRESAKLTINAVLIFWQQARIPTKDVARCVDKLESLYKLWQKIQKTVPNKRSDAQKKIVEDFSAELNNLFDIAHRDALLNMRISEDKEFLILQRQKCRPGSMAGADMVLYRRQNRADHRIEKEMSRKRKHQQMSEVNLELNELDDFGMDYEEDIGDSEPEVAETNVKKNTKHTASTCTNRGRKHFITPRLLSALDSAKVSDGKVMHILMATAEALGHCTSDLVVNRSTLHRLREE
;
A
#
# COMPACT_ATOMS: atom_id res chain seq x y z
N MET A 1 -19.60 16.36 -49.29
CA MET A 1 -19.98 15.21 -48.45
C MET A 1 -18.72 14.37 -48.29
N SER A 2 -18.16 14.09 -47.13
CA SER A 2 -18.46 14.36 -45.72
C SER A 2 -17.43 13.48 -44.98
N GLU A 3 -16.57 14.07 -44.14
CA GLU A 3 -16.42 13.68 -42.71
C GLU A 3 -15.45 12.48 -42.51
N LEU A 4 -14.46 12.43 -41.61
CA LEU A 4 -13.92 13.22 -40.50
C LEU A 4 -12.49 12.69 -40.25
N PRO A 5 -11.55 13.49 -39.69
CA PRO A 5 -10.23 12.99 -39.28
C PRO A 5 -10.27 12.39 -37.87
N ALA A 6 -9.67 11.20 -37.71
CA ALA A 6 -9.52 10.55 -36.41
C ALA A 6 -8.53 11.31 -35.52
N THR A 7 -9.07 12.00 -34.51
CA THR A 7 -8.32 12.53 -33.37
C THR A 7 -8.03 11.40 -32.39
N ALA A 8 -6.75 11.09 -32.18
CA ALA A 8 -6.29 10.41 -30.98
C ALA A 8 -4.97 11.04 -30.54
N SER A 9 -5.07 12.18 -29.84
CA SER A 9 -3.97 12.76 -29.07
C SER A 9 -3.65 11.83 -27.90
N THR A 10 -2.75 10.88 -28.12
CA THR A 10 -2.09 10.15 -27.05
C THR A 10 -1.16 11.11 -26.32
N LEU A 11 -1.61 11.64 -25.19
CA LEU A 11 -0.75 12.37 -24.25
C LEU A 11 0.28 11.39 -23.67
N HIS A 12 1.43 11.30 -24.32
CA HIS A 12 2.65 10.74 -23.76
C HIS A 12 3.06 11.62 -22.56
N ILE A 13 2.71 11.18 -21.34
CA ILE A 13 3.32 11.70 -20.12
C ILE A 13 4.75 11.14 -20.10
N GLN A 14 5.65 11.89 -20.74
CA GLN A 14 7.07 11.59 -20.74
C GLN A 14 7.59 11.90 -19.34
N THR A 15 7.71 10.85 -18.52
CA THR A 15 8.41 10.91 -17.24
C THR A 15 9.87 11.26 -17.50
N ARG A 16 10.16 12.57 -17.43
CA ARG A 16 11.49 13.13 -17.52
C ARG A 16 12.23 12.74 -16.24
N GLN A 17 12.96 11.62 -16.28
CA GLN A 17 13.98 11.29 -15.28
C GLN A 17 15.09 12.34 -15.35
N ARG A 18 14.85 13.49 -14.71
CA ARG A 18 15.89 14.47 -14.42
C ARG A 18 16.48 14.04 -13.09
N SER A 19 17.73 13.59 -13.12
CA SER A 19 18.59 13.27 -11.96
C SER A 19 18.09 13.92 -10.68
N GLU A 20 17.76 13.11 -9.67
CA GLU A 20 17.45 13.54 -8.31
C GLU A 20 18.62 14.37 -7.77
N GLN A 21 18.64 15.66 -8.10
CA GLN A 21 19.32 16.64 -7.29
C GLN A 21 18.73 16.42 -5.89
N VAL A 22 19.56 15.99 -4.94
CA VAL A 22 19.14 15.75 -3.56
C VAL A 22 18.82 17.11 -2.95
N VAL A 23 17.63 17.62 -3.25
CA VAL A 23 17.15 18.88 -2.72
C VAL A 23 16.78 18.60 -1.28
N ASN A 24 17.68 18.99 -0.38
CA ASN A 24 17.40 19.00 1.06
C ASN A 24 16.64 20.28 1.39
N ILE A 25 15.52 20.13 2.07
CA ILE A 25 14.76 21.24 2.63
C ILE A 25 15.15 21.35 4.09
N GLU A 26 15.57 22.53 4.50
CA GLU A 26 16.03 22.76 5.87
C GLU A 26 14.91 22.46 6.89
N LEU A 27 15.28 21.76 7.98
CA LEU A 27 14.45 21.09 8.99
C LEU A 27 13.72 19.80 8.54
N ILE A 28 13.38 19.65 7.26
CA ILE A 28 12.56 18.53 6.77
C ILE A 28 13.42 17.41 6.18
N GLY A 29 14.58 17.76 5.63
CA GLY A 29 15.51 16.84 4.99
C GLY A 29 15.16 16.58 3.52
N ARG A 30 15.42 15.35 3.07
CA ARG A 30 15.25 14.95 1.67
C ARG A 30 13.78 14.99 1.27
N ILE A 31 13.50 15.53 0.09
CA ILE A 31 12.18 15.44 -0.55
C ILE A 31 11.91 13.96 -0.90
N SER A 32 10.66 13.52 -0.79
CA SER A 32 10.23 12.18 -1.18
C SER A 32 9.04 12.27 -2.12
N HIS A 33 9.03 11.46 -3.18
CA HIS A 33 7.92 11.39 -4.14
C HIS A 33 6.75 10.52 -3.65
N GLN A 34 6.95 9.76 -2.56
CA GLN A 34 5.92 8.91 -1.96
C GLN A 34 6.11 8.81 -0.44
N ILE A 35 5.02 8.47 0.26
CA ILE A 35 5.07 8.13 1.68
C ILE A 35 5.22 6.62 1.78
N THR A 36 6.20 6.15 2.55
CA THR A 36 6.45 4.73 2.78
C THR A 36 6.44 4.41 4.27
N GLY A 37 5.95 3.21 4.62
CA GLY A 37 6.04 2.67 5.97
C GLY A 37 4.76 1.99 6.43
N ALA A 38 4.83 1.31 7.57
CA ALA A 38 3.72 0.59 8.18
C ALA A 38 3.03 1.41 9.30
N LYS A 39 3.14 2.75 9.28
CA LYS A 39 2.55 3.66 10.28
C LYS A 39 1.72 4.72 9.57
N LEU A 40 0.82 5.39 10.30
CA LEU A 40 0.12 6.54 9.74
C LEU A 40 1.11 7.68 9.43
N PRO A 41 0.87 8.47 8.37
CA PRO A 41 1.81 9.50 7.93
C PRO A 41 2.15 10.54 9.00
N SER A 42 3.44 10.82 9.13
CA SER A 42 3.97 11.90 9.97
C SER A 42 3.81 13.27 9.33
N LYS A 43 3.78 14.34 10.14
CA LYS A 43 3.84 15.73 9.62
C LYS A 43 5.04 15.90 8.67
N LYS A 44 6.20 15.31 9.02
CA LYS A 44 7.41 15.30 8.19
C LYS A 44 7.19 14.66 6.82
N GLN A 45 6.69 13.42 6.77
CA GLN A 45 6.46 12.68 5.53
C GLN A 45 5.45 13.39 4.62
N VAL A 46 4.39 13.93 5.21
CA VAL A 46 3.36 14.68 4.48
C VAL A 46 3.97 15.95 3.87
N LEU A 47 4.80 16.69 4.62
CA LEU A 47 5.50 17.84 4.08
C LEU A 47 6.51 17.46 2.99
N GLN A 48 7.29 16.39 3.16
CA GLN A 48 8.24 15.90 2.15
C GLN A 48 7.53 15.63 0.81
N LEU A 49 6.38 14.97 0.85
CA LEU A 49 5.56 14.72 -0.34
C LEU A 49 4.96 16.01 -0.92
N LEU A 50 4.49 16.92 -0.08
CA LEU A 50 3.99 18.23 -0.53
C LEU A 50 5.06 18.99 -1.31
N PHE A 51 6.30 19.04 -0.81
CA PHE A 51 7.38 19.74 -1.49
C PHE A 51 7.76 19.10 -2.83
N TYR A 52 7.70 17.77 -2.93
CA TYR A 52 7.84 17.09 -4.21
C TYR A 52 6.79 17.58 -5.21
N ASN A 53 5.52 17.58 -4.80
CA ASN A 53 4.40 17.96 -5.64
C ASN A 53 4.46 19.44 -6.07
N ILE A 54 4.84 20.35 -5.16
CA ILE A 54 5.04 21.76 -5.48
C ILE A 54 6.18 21.94 -6.48
N ARG A 55 7.30 21.23 -6.31
CA ARG A 55 8.51 21.48 -7.10
C ARG A 55 8.48 20.82 -8.47
N PHE A 56 7.84 19.66 -8.60
CA PHE A 56 7.91 18.82 -9.80
C PHE A 56 6.59 18.59 -10.51
N VAL A 57 5.43 18.73 -9.84
CA VAL A 57 4.13 18.35 -10.41
C VAL A 57 3.28 19.57 -10.76
N TYR A 58 2.67 20.25 -9.78
CA TYR A 58 1.60 21.21 -10.03
C TYR A 58 2.00 22.69 -9.91
N ARG A 59 3.16 23.02 -9.31
CA ARG A 59 3.63 24.38 -8.94
C ARG A 59 2.72 25.17 -7.98
N GLN A 60 1.40 24.97 -8.01
CA GLN A 60 0.42 25.61 -7.12
C GLN A 60 0.29 24.86 -5.79
N LEU A 61 0.24 25.60 -4.69
CA LEU A 61 0.18 25.04 -3.33
C LEU A 61 -1.09 24.19 -3.12
N ARG A 62 -2.25 24.70 -3.49
CA ARG A 62 -3.54 24.06 -3.20
C ARG A 62 -3.73 22.74 -3.95
N GLU A 63 -3.38 22.71 -5.24
CA GLU A 63 -3.42 21.47 -6.04
C GLU A 63 -2.37 20.45 -5.57
N SER A 64 -1.17 20.91 -5.23
CA SER A 64 -0.13 20.04 -4.64
C SER A 64 -0.57 19.46 -3.29
N ALA A 65 -1.27 20.25 -2.47
CA ALA A 65 -1.81 19.83 -1.19
C ALA A 65 -2.94 18.80 -1.38
N LYS A 66 -3.87 19.00 -2.32
CA LYS A 66 -4.90 18.02 -2.67
C LYS A 66 -4.29 16.67 -3.07
N LEU A 67 -3.29 16.66 -3.97
CA LEU A 67 -2.61 15.42 -4.37
C LEU A 67 -1.95 14.73 -3.17
N THR A 68 -1.29 15.51 -2.32
CA THR A 68 -0.65 14.99 -1.09
C THR A 68 -1.67 14.38 -0.14
N ILE A 69 -2.81 15.05 0.08
CA ILE A 69 -3.88 14.54 0.92
C ILE A 69 -4.48 13.25 0.36
N ASN A 70 -4.67 13.14 -0.95
CA ASN A 70 -5.14 11.91 -1.57
C ASN A 70 -4.19 10.74 -1.29
N ALA A 71 -2.88 10.95 -1.36
CA ALA A 71 -1.90 9.93 -0.98
C ALA A 71 -1.94 9.58 0.51
N VAL A 72 -2.15 10.58 1.38
CA VAL A 72 -2.31 10.35 2.84
C VAL A 72 -3.57 9.54 3.12
N LEU A 73 -4.68 9.84 2.46
CA LEU A 73 -5.98 9.18 2.69
C LEU A 73 -5.89 7.67 2.48
N ILE A 74 -5.06 7.19 1.55
CA ILE A 74 -4.85 5.76 1.32
C ILE A 74 -4.42 5.05 2.62
N PHE A 75 -3.50 5.63 3.40
CA PHE A 75 -3.06 5.05 4.68
C PHE A 75 -4.18 5.00 5.73
N TRP A 76 -5.01 6.03 5.77
CA TRP A 76 -6.12 6.12 6.71
C TRP A 76 -7.26 5.15 6.34
N GLN A 77 -7.50 4.97 5.04
CA GLN A 77 -8.43 3.96 4.52
C GLN A 77 -7.95 2.55 4.80
N GLN A 78 -6.64 2.28 4.65
CA GLN A 78 -6.04 0.99 5.01
C GLN A 78 -6.21 0.67 6.50
N ALA A 79 -6.08 1.67 7.37
CA ALA A 79 -6.33 1.55 8.80
C ALA A 79 -7.83 1.58 9.17
N ARG A 80 -8.74 1.74 8.20
CA ARG A 80 -10.21 1.80 8.39
C ARG A 80 -10.67 2.89 9.35
N ILE A 81 -9.90 3.97 9.45
CA ILE A 81 -10.19 5.06 10.37
C ILE A 81 -11.02 6.13 9.63
N PRO A 82 -12.19 6.53 10.14
CA PRO A 82 -12.96 7.61 9.57
C PRO A 82 -12.18 8.92 9.54
N THR A 83 -12.10 9.58 8.39
CA THR A 83 -11.37 10.84 8.20
C THR A 83 -12.32 12.04 8.10
N LYS A 84 -11.76 13.24 8.21
CA LYS A 84 -12.45 14.49 7.84
C LYS A 84 -12.62 14.58 6.32
N ASP A 85 -13.43 15.54 5.89
CA ASP A 85 -13.55 15.89 4.48
C ASP A 85 -12.18 16.34 3.91
N VAL A 86 -12.00 16.13 2.60
CA VAL A 86 -10.74 16.41 1.90
C VAL A 86 -10.37 17.89 1.99
N ALA A 87 -11.32 18.82 1.87
CA ALA A 87 -11.07 20.25 1.95
C ALA A 87 -10.52 20.65 3.32
N ARG A 88 -11.11 20.20 4.43
CA ARG A 88 -10.56 20.44 5.78
C ARG A 88 -9.16 19.84 5.95
N CYS A 89 -8.89 18.68 5.33
CA CYS A 89 -7.57 18.07 5.38
C CYS A 89 -6.54 18.91 4.60
N VAL A 90 -6.92 19.45 3.45
CA VAL A 90 -6.11 20.36 2.64
C VAL A 90 -5.82 21.65 3.40
N ASP A 91 -6.84 22.29 4.00
CA ASP A 91 -6.66 23.52 4.77
C ASP A 91 -5.74 23.29 5.99
N LYS A 92 -5.80 22.10 6.60
CA LYS A 92 -4.87 21.69 7.66
C LYS A 92 -3.43 21.56 7.15
N LEU A 93 -3.23 20.98 5.96
CA LEU A 93 -1.91 20.87 5.34
C LEU A 93 -1.34 22.24 4.94
N GLU A 94 -2.17 23.12 4.36
CA GLU A 94 -1.77 24.50 4.05
C GLU A 94 -1.38 25.27 5.31
N SER A 95 -2.10 25.07 6.42
CA SER A 95 -1.77 25.68 7.72
C SER A 95 -0.41 25.20 8.24
N LEU A 96 -0.12 23.90 8.10
CA LEU A 96 1.18 23.32 8.46
C LEU A 96 2.31 23.88 7.59
N TYR A 97 2.07 24.04 6.28
CA TYR A 97 3.03 24.66 5.35
C TYR A 97 3.31 26.12 5.73
N LYS A 98 2.27 26.92 6.03
CA LYS A 98 2.41 28.31 6.48
C LYS A 98 3.20 28.41 7.79
N LEU A 99 2.97 27.49 8.73
CA LEU A 99 3.74 27.41 9.98
C LEU A 99 5.22 27.14 9.69
N TRP A 100 5.52 26.14 8.87
CA TRP A 100 6.89 25.86 8.43
C TRP A 100 7.54 27.09 7.77
N GLN A 101 6.80 27.81 6.91
CA GLN A 101 7.30 28.99 6.22
C GLN A 101 7.63 30.15 7.19
N LYS A 102 6.87 30.30 8.28
CA LYS A 102 7.19 31.25 9.36
C LYS A 102 8.47 30.86 10.08
N ILE A 103 8.63 29.59 10.41
CA ILE A 103 9.80 29.06 11.13
C ILE A 103 11.06 29.19 10.28
N GLN A 104 10.95 28.94 8.97
CA GLN A 104 12.02 29.16 8.01
C GLN A 104 12.60 30.58 8.07
N LYS A 105 11.76 31.62 8.28
CA LYS A 105 12.25 32.99 8.46
C LYS A 105 13.01 33.21 9.77
N THR A 106 12.74 32.38 10.79
CA THR A 106 13.40 32.43 12.10
C THR A 106 14.73 31.69 12.11
N VAL A 107 14.91 30.68 11.24
CA VAL A 107 16.10 29.82 11.22
C VAL A 107 17.42 30.57 10.98
N PRO A 108 17.53 31.54 10.05
CA PRO A 108 18.75 32.32 9.85
C PRO A 108 19.15 33.15 11.08
N ASN A 109 18.18 33.53 11.91
CA ASN A 109 18.33 34.45 13.02
C ASN A 109 18.23 33.75 14.38
N LYS A 110 18.71 32.50 14.53
CA LYS A 110 18.74 31.71 15.79
C LYS A 110 19.68 32.29 16.88
N ARG A 111 19.62 33.59 17.13
CA ARG A 111 20.46 34.30 18.09
C ARG A 111 19.87 34.23 19.49
N SER A 112 18.55 34.28 19.62
CA SER A 112 17.85 34.17 20.91
C SER A 112 17.50 32.72 21.25
N ASP A 113 17.59 32.36 22.53
CA ASP A 113 17.19 31.04 23.03
C ASP A 113 15.70 30.75 22.81
N ALA A 114 14.85 31.78 22.82
CA ALA A 114 13.45 31.64 22.46
C ALA A 114 13.26 31.17 21.00
N GLN A 115 14.09 31.66 20.07
CA GLN A 115 14.02 31.27 18.66
C GLN A 115 14.56 29.86 18.44
N LYS A 116 15.63 29.48 19.15
CA LYS A 116 16.15 28.10 19.14
C LYS A 116 15.08 27.12 19.62
N LYS A 117 14.42 27.44 20.73
CA LYS A 117 13.34 26.64 21.31
C LYS A 117 12.17 26.45 20.34
N ILE A 118 11.72 27.51 19.65
CA ILE A 118 10.65 27.40 18.62
C ILE A 118 11.04 26.43 17.50
N VAL A 119 12.29 26.48 17.04
CA VAL A 119 12.77 25.58 15.97
C VAL A 119 12.87 24.14 16.47
N GLU A 120 13.35 23.95 17.69
CA GLU A 120 13.45 22.63 18.33
C GLU A 120 12.07 22.01 18.58
N ASP A 121 11.13 22.77 19.13
CA ASP A 121 9.75 22.35 19.38
C ASP A 121 9.08 21.91 18.06
N PHE A 122 9.25 22.70 16.99
CA PHE A 122 8.74 22.31 15.68
C PHE A 122 9.41 21.06 15.12
N SER A 123 10.73 20.93 15.27
CA SER A 123 11.47 19.75 14.84
C SER A 123 10.99 18.48 15.57
N ALA A 124 10.71 18.58 16.88
CA ALA A 124 10.11 17.50 17.65
C ALA A 124 8.70 17.15 17.14
N GLU A 125 7.90 18.16 16.80
CA GLU A 125 6.55 17.98 16.26
C GLU A 125 6.51 17.35 14.86
N LEU A 126 7.54 17.51 14.04
CA LEU A 126 7.58 16.93 12.69
C LEU A 126 7.42 15.39 12.72
N ASN A 127 7.93 14.76 13.77
CA ASN A 127 7.79 13.34 14.01
C ASN A 127 6.45 12.93 14.63
N ASN A 128 5.50 13.85 14.83
CA ASN A 128 4.15 13.54 15.30
C ASN A 128 3.20 13.20 14.15
N LEU A 129 2.09 12.54 14.47
CA LEU A 129 1.04 12.14 13.53
C LEU A 129 0.45 13.36 12.80
N PHE A 130 0.30 13.25 11.48
CA PHE A 130 -0.55 14.18 10.73
C PHE A 130 -2.01 13.72 10.85
N ASP A 131 -2.65 14.09 11.96
CA ASP A 131 -3.98 13.56 12.32
C ASP A 131 -5.10 14.13 11.45
N ILE A 132 -5.72 13.31 10.62
CA ILE A 132 -6.90 13.69 9.81
C ILE A 132 -8.16 12.91 10.21
N ALA A 133 -8.15 12.26 11.37
CA ALA A 133 -9.30 11.52 11.88
C ALA A 133 -10.52 12.44 12.04
N HIS A 134 -11.71 11.90 11.78
CA HIS A 134 -12.96 12.53 12.15
C HIS A 134 -13.00 12.81 13.66
N ARG A 135 -13.74 13.84 14.10
CA ARG A 135 -13.88 14.18 15.53
C ARG A 135 -14.36 12.96 16.33
N ASP A 136 -15.37 12.29 15.79
CA ASP A 136 -16.01 11.12 16.39
C ASP A 136 -15.42 9.80 15.89
N ALA A 137 -14.21 9.80 15.33
CA ALA A 137 -13.60 8.58 14.78
C ALA A 137 -13.53 7.44 15.81
N LEU A 138 -13.18 7.74 17.06
CA LEU A 138 -13.12 6.74 18.14
C LEU A 138 -14.50 6.15 18.52
N LEU A 139 -15.57 6.94 18.37
CA LEU A 139 -16.93 6.50 18.63
C LEU A 139 -17.46 5.64 17.47
N ASN A 140 -17.16 6.05 16.23
CA ASN A 140 -17.65 5.40 15.02
C ASN A 140 -16.91 4.08 14.70
N MET A 141 -15.66 3.93 15.16
CA MET A 141 -14.93 2.67 15.00
C MET A 141 -15.60 1.56 15.83
N ARG A 142 -15.89 0.43 15.20
CA ARG A 142 -16.46 -0.76 15.86
C ARG A 142 -15.38 -1.64 16.50
N ILE A 143 -14.21 -1.71 15.86
CA ILE A 143 -13.11 -2.60 16.24
C ILE A 143 -12.28 -1.93 17.32
N SER A 144 -12.01 -2.64 18.42
CA SER A 144 -11.21 -2.16 19.56
C SER A 144 -9.74 -1.95 19.19
N GLU A 145 -9.22 -2.84 18.37
CA GLU A 145 -7.84 -2.87 17.90
C GLU A 145 -7.52 -1.63 17.05
N ASP A 146 -8.44 -1.23 16.15
CA ASP A 146 -8.31 -0.01 15.34
C ASP A 146 -8.32 1.26 16.22
N LYS A 147 -9.10 1.26 17.32
CA LYS A 147 -9.12 2.35 18.31
C LYS A 147 -7.78 2.44 19.03
N GLU A 148 -7.28 1.32 19.53
CA GLU A 148 -6.00 1.25 20.22
C GLU A 148 -4.86 1.66 19.30
N PHE A 149 -4.88 1.20 18.04
CA PHE A 149 -3.94 1.61 17.02
C PHE A 149 -3.92 3.13 16.84
N LEU A 150 -5.09 3.78 16.69
CA LEU A 150 -5.15 5.25 16.57
C LEU A 150 -4.62 5.95 17.83
N ILE A 151 -4.91 5.44 19.02
CA ILE A 151 -4.39 5.98 20.28
C ILE A 151 -2.86 5.87 20.32
N LEU A 152 -2.31 4.70 19.98
CA LEU A 152 -0.86 4.48 19.90
C LEU A 152 -0.20 5.34 18.81
N GLN A 153 -0.88 5.63 17.70
CA GLN A 153 -0.37 6.57 16.69
C GLN A 153 -0.38 8.03 17.16
N ARG A 154 -1.25 8.40 18.11
CA ARG A 154 -1.29 9.77 18.67
C ARG A 154 -0.24 10.03 19.75
N GLN A 155 0.29 8.97 20.37
CA GLN A 155 1.37 9.08 21.35
C GLN A 155 2.68 9.56 20.71
N LYS A 156 3.56 10.14 21.54
CA LYS A 156 4.93 10.51 21.12
C LYS A 156 5.64 9.27 20.55
N CYS A 157 6.43 9.48 19.50
CA CYS A 157 7.17 8.43 18.78
C CYS A 157 6.31 7.40 18.01
N ARG A 158 4.97 7.47 18.09
CA ARG A 158 4.03 6.61 17.35
C ARG A 158 4.38 5.12 17.42
N PRO A 159 4.30 4.48 18.61
CA PRO A 159 4.65 3.08 18.80
C PRO A 159 3.84 2.10 17.93
N GLY A 160 2.60 2.43 17.57
CA GLY A 160 1.75 1.55 16.76
C GLY A 160 2.33 1.26 15.36
N SER A 161 2.00 0.11 14.80
CA SER A 161 2.28 -0.25 13.42
C SER A 161 1.19 -1.15 12.85
N MET A 162 0.86 -0.97 11.57
CA MET A 162 -0.07 -1.79 10.80
C MET A 162 0.49 -3.20 10.50
N ALA A 163 1.71 -3.52 10.94
CA ALA A 163 2.43 -4.75 10.59
C ALA A 163 2.16 -5.94 11.55
N GLY A 164 1.31 -5.80 12.58
CA GLY A 164 1.02 -6.88 13.54
C GLY A 164 -0.40 -7.43 13.38
N ALA A 165 -0.55 -8.71 13.04
CA ALA A 165 -1.80 -9.50 13.02
C ALA A 165 -2.94 -9.11 12.02
N ASP A 166 -2.92 -7.92 11.41
CA ASP A 166 -4.06 -7.36 10.66
C ASP A 166 -4.41 -8.04 9.32
N MET A 167 -3.48 -8.75 8.66
CA MET A 167 -3.76 -9.31 7.34
C MET A 167 -4.84 -10.41 7.37
N VAL A 168 -4.99 -11.11 8.49
CA VAL A 168 -6.03 -12.14 8.66
C VAL A 168 -7.39 -11.52 8.96
N LEU A 169 -7.44 -10.49 9.81
CA LEU A 169 -8.67 -9.74 10.12
C LEU A 169 -9.16 -8.95 8.90
N TYR A 170 -8.24 -8.29 8.18
CA TYR A 170 -8.53 -7.60 6.92
C TYR A 170 -9.20 -8.54 5.92
N ARG A 171 -8.63 -9.73 5.68
CA ARG A 171 -9.21 -10.76 4.80
C ARG A 171 -10.54 -11.31 5.32
N ARG A 172 -10.74 -11.43 6.64
CA ARG A 172 -12.02 -11.88 7.21
C ARG A 172 -13.12 -10.87 6.98
N GLN A 173 -12.84 -9.59 7.19
CA GLN A 173 -13.83 -8.52 7.02
C GLN A 173 -14.10 -8.20 5.55
N ASN A 174 -13.10 -8.20 4.67
CA ASN A 174 -13.33 -8.06 3.21
C ASN A 174 -14.24 -9.17 2.66
N ARG A 175 -14.13 -10.40 3.21
CA ARG A 175 -15.04 -11.50 2.86
C ARG A 175 -16.45 -11.27 3.39
N ALA A 176 -16.61 -10.65 4.56
CA ALA A 176 -17.92 -10.31 5.10
C ALA A 176 -18.57 -9.18 4.29
N ASP A 177 -17.84 -8.11 3.99
CA ASP A 177 -18.31 -6.97 3.20
C ASP A 177 -18.69 -7.42 1.78
N HIS A 178 -17.90 -8.30 1.15
CA HIS A 178 -18.24 -8.86 -0.15
C HIS A 178 -19.49 -9.74 -0.13
N ARG A 179 -19.76 -10.47 0.97
CA ARG A 179 -21.02 -11.22 1.14
C ARG A 179 -22.22 -10.27 1.22
N ILE A 180 -22.10 -9.21 2.00
CA ILE A 180 -23.14 -8.19 2.15
C ILE A 180 -23.39 -7.50 0.80
N GLU A 181 -22.35 -7.10 0.06
CA GLU A 181 -22.46 -6.48 -1.26
C GLU A 181 -23.16 -7.40 -2.27
N LYS A 182 -22.83 -8.70 -2.28
CA LYS A 182 -23.45 -9.69 -3.16
C LYS A 182 -24.92 -9.92 -2.81
N GLU A 183 -25.25 -9.93 -1.53
CA GLU A 183 -26.63 -10.06 -1.06
C GLU A 183 -27.46 -8.81 -1.38
N MET A 184 -26.89 -7.62 -1.16
CA MET A 184 -27.49 -6.35 -1.54
C MET A 184 -27.71 -6.26 -3.05
N SER A 185 -26.75 -6.73 -3.85
CA SER A 185 -26.88 -6.80 -5.30
C SER A 185 -27.96 -7.80 -5.74
N ARG A 186 -28.08 -8.94 -5.05
CA ARG A 186 -29.18 -9.90 -5.29
C ARG A 186 -30.54 -9.30 -4.96
N LYS A 187 -30.65 -8.61 -3.82
CA LYS A 187 -31.88 -7.92 -3.40
C LYS A 187 -32.26 -6.81 -4.38
N ARG A 188 -31.30 -6.01 -4.86
CA ARG A 188 -31.53 -4.98 -5.89
C ARG A 188 -32.02 -5.58 -7.21
N LYS A 189 -31.39 -6.65 -7.68
CA LYS A 189 -31.84 -7.35 -8.90
C LYS A 189 -33.25 -7.92 -8.75
N HIS A 190 -33.56 -8.49 -7.59
CA HIS A 190 -34.89 -9.01 -7.31
C HIS A 190 -35.94 -7.88 -7.23
N GLN A 191 -35.63 -6.75 -6.59
CA GLN A 191 -36.49 -5.57 -6.57
C GLN A 191 -36.72 -5.00 -7.97
N GLN A 192 -35.65 -4.85 -8.76
CA GLN A 192 -35.76 -4.36 -10.13
C GLN A 192 -36.57 -5.31 -11.03
N MET A 193 -36.40 -6.62 -10.88
CA MET A 193 -37.19 -7.62 -11.62
C MET A 193 -38.65 -7.67 -11.13
N SER A 194 -38.88 -7.42 -9.85
CA SER A 194 -40.22 -7.25 -9.27
C SER A 194 -40.91 -5.99 -9.80
N GLU A 195 -40.18 -4.89 -9.95
CA GLU A 195 -40.69 -3.64 -10.53
C GLU A 195 -41.00 -3.80 -12.02
N VAL A 196 -40.13 -4.47 -12.78
CA VAL A 196 -40.38 -4.81 -14.20
C VAL A 196 -41.56 -5.76 -14.38
N ASN A 197 -41.74 -6.75 -13.48
CA ASN A 197 -42.91 -7.62 -13.50
C ASN A 197 -44.21 -6.89 -13.09
N LEU A 198 -44.12 -5.86 -12.24
CA LEU A 198 -45.25 -4.98 -11.93
C LEU A 198 -45.61 -4.08 -13.12
N GLU A 199 -44.62 -3.58 -13.87
CA GLU A 199 -44.84 -2.82 -15.12
C GLU A 199 -45.38 -3.70 -16.26
N LEU A 200 -45.02 -4.99 -16.34
CA LEU A 200 -45.58 -5.91 -17.33
C LEU A 200 -47.02 -6.34 -17.02
N ASN A 201 -47.43 -6.35 -15.74
CA ASN A 201 -48.79 -6.75 -15.34
C ASN A 201 -49.89 -5.74 -15.70
N GLU A 202 -49.57 -4.54 -16.21
CA GLU A 202 -50.56 -3.62 -16.78
C GLU A 202 -50.81 -3.83 -18.29
N LEU A 203 -50.07 -4.74 -18.94
CA LEU A 203 -50.25 -5.09 -20.36
C LEU A 203 -49.93 -6.58 -20.60
N ASP A 204 -50.81 -7.48 -20.16
CA ASP A 204 -51.33 -8.58 -20.99
C ASP A 204 -52.12 -9.60 -20.17
N ASP A 205 -53.43 -9.60 -20.43
CA ASP A 205 -54.35 -10.72 -20.23
C ASP A 205 -54.20 -11.66 -21.43
N PHE A 206 -53.36 -12.70 -21.33
CA PHE A 206 -53.51 -13.95 -22.08
C PHE A 206 -52.73 -15.05 -21.37
N GLY A 207 -53.47 -15.99 -20.77
CA GLY A 207 -52.94 -17.03 -19.89
C GLY A 207 -52.39 -18.28 -20.57
N MET A 208 -52.08 -19.24 -19.67
CA MET A 208 -51.73 -20.66 -19.87
C MET A 208 -50.23 -20.91 -20.15
N ASP A 209 -49.53 -21.89 -19.59
CA ASP A 209 -49.83 -22.94 -18.60
C ASP A 209 -48.46 -23.40 -18.05
N TYR A 210 -48.44 -23.87 -16.82
CA TYR A 210 -47.27 -24.48 -16.18
C TYR A 210 -47.27 -25.97 -16.50
N GLU A 211 -46.12 -26.53 -16.88
CA GLU A 211 -45.66 -27.79 -16.31
C GLU A 211 -44.14 -27.93 -16.48
N GLU A 212 -43.55 -28.49 -15.45
CA GLU A 212 -42.14 -28.77 -15.20
C GLU A 212 -41.82 -30.18 -15.72
N ASP A 213 -40.68 -30.42 -16.39
CA ASP A 213 -39.77 -31.52 -16.01
C ASP A 213 -38.41 -31.48 -16.74
N ILE A 214 -37.48 -32.09 -16.03
CA ILE A 214 -36.04 -32.28 -16.09
C ILE A 214 -35.49 -32.81 -17.42
N GLY A 215 -34.30 -32.28 -17.75
CA GLY A 215 -33.30 -32.97 -18.56
C GLY A 215 -32.44 -31.99 -19.36
N ASP A 216 -31.16 -31.84 -19.02
CA ASP A 216 -30.12 -32.61 -19.71
C ASP A 216 -28.70 -32.17 -19.30
N SER A 217 -27.93 -33.17 -18.90
CA SER A 217 -26.49 -33.39 -19.14
C SER A 217 -25.41 -32.36 -18.77
N GLU A 218 -24.57 -32.82 -17.84
CA GLU A 218 -23.14 -32.50 -17.71
C GLU A 218 -22.37 -32.65 -19.03
N PRO A 219 -21.29 -31.87 -19.21
CA PRO A 219 -20.13 -32.38 -19.93
C PRO A 219 -18.98 -32.60 -18.95
N GLU A 220 -18.83 -33.86 -18.54
CA GLU A 220 -17.53 -34.43 -18.17
C GLU A 220 -16.64 -34.46 -19.44
N VAL A 221 -15.50 -33.79 -19.40
CA VAL A 221 -14.36 -34.14 -20.26
C VAL A 221 -13.09 -34.16 -19.42
N ALA A 222 -12.83 -35.39 -18.96
CA ALA A 222 -11.55 -36.07 -18.91
C ALA A 222 -10.32 -35.26 -18.49
N GLU A 223 -9.99 -35.45 -17.21
CA GLU A 223 -8.64 -35.34 -16.67
C GLU A 223 -7.69 -36.31 -17.39
N THR A 224 -6.69 -35.78 -18.10
CA THR A 224 -5.45 -36.52 -18.33
C THR A 224 -4.39 -36.08 -17.33
N ASN A 225 -4.18 -36.98 -16.37
CA ASN A 225 -3.07 -37.06 -15.43
C ASN A 225 -1.74 -36.49 -15.95
N VAL A 226 -1.22 -35.45 -15.29
CA VAL A 226 0.21 -35.37 -14.98
C VAL A 226 0.37 -35.17 -13.48
N LYS A 227 0.70 -36.29 -12.82
CA LYS A 227 1.12 -36.37 -11.42
C LYS A 227 2.05 -35.22 -11.05
N LYS A 228 1.74 -34.53 -9.95
CA LYS A 228 2.70 -34.25 -8.86
C LYS A 228 1.95 -33.78 -7.61
N ASN A 229 1.92 -34.68 -6.62
CA ASN A 229 1.97 -34.36 -5.19
C ASN A 229 2.90 -33.14 -4.97
N THR A 230 2.65 -32.22 -4.05
CA THR A 230 2.65 -32.48 -2.60
C THR A 230 2.03 -31.32 -1.82
N LYS A 231 1.37 -31.71 -0.73
CA LYS A 231 1.02 -30.91 0.44
C LYS A 231 2.24 -30.13 0.96
N HIS A 232 2.08 -28.85 1.26
CA HIS A 232 2.91 -28.17 2.26
C HIS A 232 2.01 -27.64 3.38
N THR A 233 1.68 -28.56 4.27
CA THR A 233 1.50 -28.28 5.69
C THR A 233 2.73 -27.54 6.22
N ALA A 234 2.51 -26.57 7.10
CA ALA A 234 3.54 -26.07 7.99
C ALA A 234 4.13 -27.24 8.78
N SER A 235 5.29 -27.72 8.33
CA SER A 235 6.18 -28.58 9.10
C SER A 235 7.47 -27.81 9.28
N THR A 236 7.79 -27.44 10.52
CA THR A 236 9.14 -27.09 10.93
C THR A 236 10.06 -28.28 10.62
N CYS A 237 10.67 -28.31 9.43
CA CYS A 237 11.69 -29.28 9.09
C CYS A 237 13.06 -28.70 9.39
N THR A 238 13.67 -29.15 10.47
CA THR A 238 15.08 -28.91 10.83
C THR A 238 16.03 -29.75 9.97
N ASN A 239 15.74 -29.92 8.68
CA ASN A 239 16.60 -30.65 7.78
C ASN A 239 17.62 -29.69 7.17
N ARG A 240 18.88 -29.82 7.60
CA ARG A 240 20.02 -29.19 6.92
C ARG A 240 20.02 -29.65 5.46
N GLY A 241 20.07 -28.71 4.53
CA GLY A 241 20.26 -29.00 3.11
C GLY A 241 21.47 -29.91 2.90
N ARG A 242 21.43 -30.75 1.86
CA ARG A 242 22.47 -31.76 1.57
C ARG A 242 23.15 -31.55 0.23
N LYS A 243 22.59 -30.71 -0.64
CA LYS A 243 23.15 -30.43 -1.98
C LYS A 243 24.08 -29.23 -1.93
N HIS A 244 25.38 -29.50 -2.10
CA HIS A 244 26.40 -28.50 -2.34
C HIS A 244 26.43 -28.15 -3.83
N PHE A 245 26.12 -26.90 -4.16
CA PHE A 245 26.13 -26.38 -5.54
C PHE A 245 26.99 -25.11 -5.68
N ILE A 246 27.60 -24.65 -4.58
CA ILE A 246 28.53 -23.53 -4.58
C ILE A 246 29.82 -24.00 -5.25
N THR A 247 30.14 -23.44 -6.41
CA THR A 247 31.36 -23.74 -7.17
C THR A 247 32.37 -22.60 -7.04
N PRO A 248 33.69 -22.86 -7.20
CA PRO A 248 34.71 -21.80 -7.17
C PRO A 248 34.43 -20.69 -8.20
N ARG A 249 33.95 -21.06 -9.39
CA ARG A 249 33.57 -20.09 -10.43
C ARG A 249 32.43 -19.17 -10.00
N LEU A 250 31.45 -19.72 -9.27
CA LEU A 250 30.36 -18.93 -8.71
C LEU A 250 30.87 -17.95 -7.64
N LEU A 251 31.77 -18.40 -6.75
CA LEU A 251 32.37 -17.54 -5.72
C LEU A 251 33.19 -16.41 -6.36
N SER A 252 34.07 -16.72 -7.31
CA SER A 252 34.84 -15.70 -8.03
C SER A 252 33.95 -14.66 -8.72
N ALA A 253 32.82 -15.08 -9.30
CA ALA A 253 31.86 -14.16 -9.90
C ALA A 253 31.23 -13.23 -8.83
N LEU A 254 30.83 -13.78 -7.69
CA LEU A 254 30.24 -13.01 -6.58
C LEU A 254 31.24 -12.05 -5.94
N ASP A 255 32.53 -12.43 -5.89
CA ASP A 255 33.61 -11.61 -5.35
C ASP A 255 33.98 -10.47 -6.29
N SER A 256 34.03 -10.74 -7.60
CA SER A 256 34.19 -9.70 -8.61
C SER A 256 33.06 -8.67 -8.57
N ALA A 257 31.85 -9.11 -8.20
CA ALA A 257 30.68 -8.26 -8.03
C ALA A 257 30.59 -7.56 -6.66
N LYS A 258 31.55 -7.79 -5.74
CA LYS A 258 31.61 -7.18 -4.39
C LYS A 258 30.32 -7.32 -3.59
N VAL A 259 29.66 -8.47 -3.69
CA VAL A 259 28.39 -8.74 -2.98
C VAL A 259 28.67 -9.31 -1.59
N SER A 260 28.01 -8.77 -0.56
CA SER A 260 28.14 -9.27 0.82
C SER A 260 27.49 -10.64 1.02
N ASP A 261 28.03 -11.47 1.91
CA ASP A 261 27.58 -12.87 2.13
C ASP A 261 26.07 -13.00 2.38
N GLY A 262 25.49 -12.05 3.13
CA GLY A 262 24.05 -12.02 3.39
C GLY A 262 23.24 -11.73 2.12
N LYS A 263 23.72 -10.84 1.24
CA LYS A 263 23.07 -10.56 -0.04
C LYS A 263 23.20 -11.73 -1.01
N VAL A 264 24.37 -12.38 -1.04
CA VAL A 264 24.60 -13.59 -1.84
C VAL A 264 23.59 -14.68 -1.47
N MET A 265 23.42 -14.97 -0.18
CA MET A 265 22.45 -15.95 0.31
C MET A 265 21.04 -15.69 -0.23
N HIS A 266 20.56 -14.44 -0.13
CA HIS A 266 19.24 -14.06 -0.64
C HIS A 266 19.10 -14.17 -2.16
N ILE A 267 20.14 -13.78 -2.91
CA ILE A 267 20.14 -13.88 -4.37
C ILE A 267 20.10 -15.34 -4.81
N LEU A 268 20.90 -16.21 -4.18
CA LEU A 268 20.94 -17.64 -4.50
C LEU A 268 19.62 -18.34 -4.16
N MET A 269 19.02 -18.01 -3.01
CA MET A 269 17.70 -18.53 -2.63
C MET A 269 16.62 -18.11 -3.65
N ALA A 270 16.55 -16.82 -3.99
CA ALA A 270 15.57 -16.31 -4.94
C ALA A 270 15.76 -16.90 -6.34
N THR A 271 17.00 -17.11 -6.76
CA THR A 271 17.32 -17.73 -8.06
C THR A 271 16.91 -19.20 -8.07
N ALA A 272 17.16 -19.93 -6.99
CA ALA A 272 16.73 -21.32 -6.86
C ALA A 272 15.20 -21.46 -6.90
N GLU A 273 14.47 -20.56 -6.23
CA GLU A 273 13.00 -20.50 -6.29
C GLU A 273 12.50 -20.22 -7.72
N ALA A 274 13.10 -19.24 -8.40
CA ALA A 274 12.75 -18.90 -9.78
C ALA A 274 13.00 -20.05 -10.76
N LEU A 275 14.01 -20.88 -10.50
CA LEU A 275 14.33 -22.08 -11.30
C LEU A 275 13.51 -23.31 -10.87
N GLY A 276 12.62 -23.20 -9.88
CA GLY A 276 11.77 -24.29 -9.41
C GLY A 276 12.50 -25.34 -8.56
N HIS A 277 13.65 -25.00 -7.98
CA HIS A 277 14.37 -25.88 -7.06
C HIS A 277 13.84 -25.73 -5.61
N CYS A 278 13.71 -26.85 -4.89
CA CYS A 278 13.35 -26.85 -3.48
C CYS A 278 14.47 -26.24 -2.63
N THR A 279 14.21 -25.07 -2.03
CA THR A 279 15.19 -24.32 -1.23
C THR A 279 15.65 -25.03 0.05
N SER A 280 14.85 -25.98 0.56
CA SER A 280 15.18 -26.81 1.72
C SER A 280 16.33 -27.80 1.47
N ASP A 281 16.61 -28.14 0.22
CA ASP A 281 17.63 -29.14 -0.13
C ASP A 281 19.03 -28.53 -0.31
N LEU A 282 19.11 -27.21 -0.45
CA LEU A 282 20.32 -26.49 -0.82
C LEU A 282 21.12 -26.05 0.41
N VAL A 283 22.44 -26.24 0.38
CA VAL A 283 23.33 -25.76 1.44
C VAL A 283 23.66 -24.27 1.19
N VAL A 284 22.72 -23.38 1.49
CA VAL A 284 22.92 -21.92 1.38
C VAL A 284 22.77 -21.27 2.75
N ASN A 285 23.87 -21.20 3.50
CA ASN A 285 23.93 -20.47 4.76
C ASN A 285 24.99 -19.38 4.68
N ARG A 286 24.72 -18.24 5.30
CA ARG A 286 25.68 -17.12 5.40
C ARG A 286 27.05 -17.58 5.91
N SER A 287 27.10 -18.38 6.97
CA SER A 287 28.35 -18.88 7.54
C SER A 287 29.11 -19.82 6.61
N THR A 288 28.41 -20.62 5.80
CA THR A 288 29.04 -21.52 4.82
C THR A 288 29.64 -20.72 3.66
N LEU A 289 28.94 -19.69 3.19
CA LEU A 289 29.44 -18.78 2.16
C LEU A 289 30.66 -17.98 2.63
N HIS A 290 30.65 -17.55 3.90
CA HIS A 290 31.79 -16.84 4.49
C HIS A 290 33.03 -17.73 4.54
N ARG A 291 32.91 -18.96 5.06
CA ARG A 291 34.04 -19.91 5.12
C ARG A 291 34.60 -20.24 3.74
N LEU A 292 33.73 -20.48 2.75
CA LEU A 292 34.15 -20.80 1.38
C LEU A 292 34.79 -19.62 0.63
N ARG A 293 34.67 -18.39 1.14
CA ARG A 293 35.33 -17.20 0.60
C ARG A 293 36.66 -16.88 1.27
N GLU A 294 36.89 -17.42 2.47
CA GLU A 294 38.14 -17.27 3.21
C GLU A 294 39.13 -18.42 2.99
N GLU A 295 38.66 -19.55 2.43
CA GLU A 295 39.47 -20.66 1.89
C GLU A 295 40.07 -20.31 0.52
#